data_AF-A0A815U6K1-F1
#
_entry.id   AF-A0A815U6K1-F1
#
_cell.length_a   1.000
_cell.length_b   1.000
_cell.length_c   1.000
_cell.angle_alpha   90.00
_cell.angle_beta   90.00
_cell.angle_gamma   90.00
#
_symmetry.space_group_name_H-M   'P 1'
#
loop_
_entity.id
_entity.type
_entity.pdbx_description
1 polymer ?
#
loop_
_entity_poly.entity_id
_entity_poly.type
_entity_poly.pdbx_seq_one_letter_code
_entity_poly.pdbx_strand_id
1 'polypeptide(L)'
;MKRRIKLNIPTTTTIMNNTAYKYYRQPIYLKRSPMILIQMLTNIINYNFKKKEEQIFLCHRLDLLDKHYYLQVHQQLWQSYLDIGIEKHRWP
;
A
#
# COMPACT_ATOMS: atom_id res chain seq x y z
N MET A 1 34.20 22.94 -4.08
CA MET A 1 33.41 22.17 -5.07
C MET A 1 32.57 21.11 -4.37
N LYS A 2 31.23 21.27 -4.33
CA LYS A 2 30.30 20.33 -3.66
C LYS A 2 29.99 19.16 -4.61
N ARG A 3 30.42 17.94 -4.27
CA ARG A 3 30.10 16.72 -5.02
C ARG A 3 28.61 16.40 -4.84
N ARG A 4 27.81 16.54 -5.90
CA ARG A 4 26.44 15.98 -5.94
C ARG A 4 26.55 14.47 -6.10
N ILE A 5 26.31 13.73 -5.02
CA ILE A 5 26.09 12.29 -5.08
C ILE A 5 24.71 12.10 -5.73
N LYS A 6 24.68 11.77 -7.02
CA LYS A 6 23.47 11.25 -7.65
C LYS A 6 23.23 9.86 -7.06
N LEU A 7 22.30 9.77 -6.12
CA LEU A 7 21.72 8.49 -5.71
C LEU A 7 21.01 7.90 -6.93
N ASN A 8 21.72 7.02 -7.65
CA ASN A 8 21.15 6.12 -8.64
C ASN A 8 20.38 5.05 -7.86
N ILE A 9 19.16 5.38 -7.45
CA ILE A 9 18.24 4.40 -6.87
C ILE A 9 17.82 3.49 -8.04
N PRO A 10 18.06 2.18 -7.97
CA PRO A 10 17.78 1.30 -9.09
C PRO A 10 16.27 1.24 -9.31
N THR A 11 15.86 1.54 -10.55
CA THR A 11 14.49 1.52 -11.07
C THR A 11 13.86 0.12 -11.12
N THR A 12 14.56 -0.91 -10.61
CA THR A 12 14.10 -2.30 -10.56
C THR A 12 12.93 -2.52 -9.61
N THR A 13 12.76 -1.70 -8.57
CA THR A 13 11.58 -1.77 -7.69
C THR A 13 10.30 -1.40 -8.44
N THR A 14 10.34 -0.44 -9.35
CA THR A 14 9.14 0.02 -10.07
C THR A 14 8.58 -1.05 -11.02
N ILE A 15 9.44 -1.87 -11.63
CA ILE A 15 9.03 -2.93 -12.57
C ILE A 15 8.50 -4.16 -11.83
N MET A 16 9.11 -4.54 -10.70
CA MET A 16 8.60 -5.62 -9.85
C MET A 16 7.27 -5.28 -9.17
N ASN A 17 7.00 -3.99 -8.95
CA ASN A 17 5.75 -3.56 -8.32
C ASN A 17 4.52 -3.81 -9.20
N ASN A 18 4.61 -3.66 -10.53
CA ASN A 18 3.42 -3.79 -11.39
C ASN A 18 2.88 -5.22 -11.49
N THR A 19 3.73 -6.25 -11.40
CA THR A 19 3.27 -7.65 -11.43
C THR A 19 2.73 -8.11 -10.08
N ALA A 20 3.24 -7.56 -8.97
CA ALA A 20 2.79 -7.91 -7.62
C ALA A 20 1.32 -7.55 -7.33
N TYR A 21 0.76 -6.58 -8.06
CA TYR A 21 -0.64 -6.15 -7.91
C TYR A 21 -1.59 -6.75 -8.96
N LYS A 22 -1.18 -7.77 -9.73
CA LYS A 22 -2.04 -8.40 -10.75
C LYS A 22 -3.40 -8.85 -10.21
N TYR A 23 -3.45 -9.29 -8.95
CA TYR A 23 -4.66 -9.73 -8.26
C TYR A 23 -5.16 -8.74 -7.20
N TYR A 24 -4.51 -7.58 -7.09
CA TYR A 24 -4.94 -6.54 -6.18
C TYR A 24 -6.23 -5.92 -6.69
N ARG A 25 -7.32 -6.18 -5.98
CA ARG A 25 -8.60 -5.50 -6.21
C ARG A 25 -8.67 -4.33 -5.25
N GLN A 26 -8.54 -3.12 -5.78
CA GLN A 26 -8.66 -1.91 -4.98
C GLN A 26 -9.98 -1.93 -4.17
N PRO A 27 -9.92 -1.61 -2.86
CA PRO A 27 -11.09 -1.70 -2.01
C PRO A 27 -12.15 -0.67 -2.37
N ILE A 28 -13.41 -0.98 -2.04
CA ILE A 28 -14.57 -0.20 -2.45
C ILE A 28 -14.50 1.24 -1.93
N TYR A 29 -13.92 1.46 -0.74
CA TYR A 29 -13.79 2.80 -0.18
C TYR A 29 -12.81 3.69 -0.96
N LEU A 30 -11.71 3.14 -1.49
CA LEU A 30 -10.79 3.87 -2.38
C LEU A 30 -11.34 4.12 -3.78
N LYS A 31 -12.38 3.37 -4.19
CA LYS A 31 -13.10 3.61 -5.44
C LYS A 31 -14.13 4.74 -5.33
N ARG A 32 -14.46 5.18 -4.11
CA ARG A 32 -15.36 6.31 -3.89
C ARG A 32 -14.69 7.59 -4.36
N SER A 33 -15.52 8.61 -4.61
CA SER A 33 -15.00 9.95 -4.88
C SER A 33 -14.02 10.35 -3.75
N PRO A 34 -12.84 10.89 -4.08
CA PRO A 34 -11.88 11.41 -3.11
C PRO A 34 -12.51 12.34 -2.08
N MET A 35 -13.53 13.09 -2.48
CA MET A 35 -14.27 14.00 -1.61
C MET A 35 -14.97 13.29 -0.46
N ILE A 36 -15.55 12.11 -0.70
CA ILE A 36 -16.23 11.31 0.34
C ILE A 36 -15.20 10.79 1.36
N LEU A 37 -14.03 10.33 0.87
CA LEU A 37 -12.93 9.87 1.72
C LEU A 37 -12.40 10.99 2.62
N ILE A 38 -12.14 12.16 2.04
CA ILE A 38 -11.67 13.33 2.79
C ILE A 38 -12.73 13.77 3.81
N GLN A 39 -14.02 13.76 3.45
CA GLN A 39 -15.09 14.12 4.38
C GLN A 39 -15.18 13.14 5.56
N MET A 40 -15.07 11.84 5.30
CA MET A 40 -15.01 10.83 6.37
C MET A 40 -13.80 11.04 7.29
N LEU A 41 -12.61 11.26 6.72
CA LEU A 41 -11.40 11.55 7.49
C LEU A 41 -11.49 12.85 8.29
N THR A 42 -12.11 13.88 7.72
CA THR A 42 -12.35 15.16 8.39
C THR A 42 -13.19 14.97 9.64
N ASN A 43 -14.24 14.15 9.55
CA ASN A 43 -15.11 13.84 10.69
C ASN A 43 -14.39 13.02 11.77
N ILE A 44 -13.55 12.06 11.38
CA ILE A 44 -12.80 11.19 12.31
C ILE A 44 -11.72 11.97 13.06
N ILE A 45 -10.96 12.80 12.35
CA ILE A 45 -9.79 13.51 12.89
C ILE A 45 -10.21 14.89 13.44
N ASN A 46 -11.48 15.28 13.27
CA ASN A 46 -12.01 16.61 13.59
C ASN A 46 -11.13 17.74 13.01
N TYR A 47 -10.61 17.54 11.80
CA TYR A 47 -9.73 18.47 11.10
C TYR A 47 -10.17 18.67 9.67
N ASN A 48 -10.38 19.93 9.27
CA ASN A 48 -10.86 20.27 7.94
C ASN A 48 -9.71 20.51 6.96
N PHE A 49 -9.55 19.60 5.99
CA PHE A 49 -8.56 19.69 4.92
C PHE A 49 -9.01 20.70 3.85
N LYS A 50 -8.70 21.99 4.05
CA LYS A 50 -9.10 23.06 3.11
C LYS A 50 -8.22 23.12 1.85
N LYS A 51 -6.96 22.71 1.93
CA LYS A 51 -6.01 22.81 0.81
C LYS A 51 -6.13 21.60 -0.11
N LYS A 52 -6.21 21.84 -1.42
CA LYS A 52 -6.26 20.77 -2.43
C LYS A 52 -5.02 19.88 -2.42
N GLU A 53 -3.84 20.45 -2.18
CA GLU A 53 -2.58 19.70 -2.09
C GLU A 53 -2.57 18.69 -0.93
N GLU A 54 -3.11 19.09 0.23
CA GLU A 54 -3.25 18.20 1.40
C GLU A 54 -4.20 17.03 1.08
N GLN A 55 -5.31 17.31 0.41
CA GLN A 55 -6.25 16.28 -0.02
C GLN A 55 -5.63 15.29 -1.02
N ILE A 56 -4.87 15.80 -2.01
CA ILE A 56 -4.16 14.95 -2.99
C ILE A 56 -3.11 14.09 -2.26
N PHE A 57 -2.34 14.70 -1.36
CA PHE A 57 -1.34 14.00 -0.57
C PHE A 57 -1.96 12.86 0.26
N LEU A 58 -3.08 13.11 0.92
CA LEU A 58 -3.80 12.11 1.70
C LEU A 58 -4.31 10.97 0.84
N CYS A 59 -4.98 11.26 -0.28
CA CYS A 59 -5.49 10.24 -1.19
C CYS A 59 -4.35 9.35 -1.71
N HIS A 60 -3.22 9.95 -2.09
CA HIS A 60 -2.04 9.19 -2.51
C HIS A 60 -1.46 8.34 -1.38
N ARG A 61 -1.42 8.88 -0.15
CA ARG A 61 -0.90 8.16 1.02
C ARG A 61 -1.79 6.98 1.39
N LEU A 62 -3.10 7.13 1.32
CA LEU A 62 -4.06 6.06 1.58
C LEU A 62 -3.93 4.93 0.55
N ASP A 63 -3.79 5.27 -0.74
CA ASP A 63 -3.57 4.27 -1.78
C ASP A 63 -2.28 3.48 -1.58
N LEU A 64 -1.19 4.14 -1.15
CA LEU A 64 0.06 3.47 -0.80
C LEU A 64 -0.07 2.57 0.43
N LEU A 65 -0.76 3.02 1.47
CA LEU A 65 -0.96 2.24 2.68
C LEU A 65 -1.79 0.98 2.40
N ASP A 66 -2.85 1.08 1.60
CA ASP A 66 -3.67 -0.06 1.21
C ASP A 66 -2.87 -1.10 0.42
N LYS A 67 -2.06 -0.65 -0.54
CA LYS A 67 -1.17 -1.53 -1.30
C LYS A 67 -0.15 -2.23 -0.41
N HIS A 68 0.42 -1.52 0.56
CA HIS A 68 1.36 -2.07 1.52
C HIS A 68 0.70 -3.13 2.41
N TYR A 69 -0.49 -2.82 2.94
CA TYR A 69 -1.26 -3.73 3.77
C TYR A 69 -1.63 -5.01 2.99
N TYR A 70 -2.10 -4.86 1.74
CA TYR A 70 -2.39 -6.00 0.87
C TYR A 70 -1.19 -6.93 0.69
N LEU A 71 -0.02 -6.36 0.40
CA LEU A 71 1.22 -7.14 0.25
C LEU A 71 1.58 -7.88 1.53
N GLN A 72 1.48 -7.21 2.68
CA GLN A 72 1.80 -7.81 3.98
C GLN A 72 0.87 -8.98 4.29
N VAL A 73 -0.45 -8.83 4.11
CA VAL A 73 -1.42 -9.91 4.33
C VAL A 73 -1.15 -11.08 3.38
N HIS A 74 -0.84 -10.79 2.11
CA HIS A 74 -0.53 -11.85 1.14
C HIS A 74 0.73 -12.62 1.53
N GLN A 75 1.78 -11.93 1.98
CA GLN A 75 3.00 -12.56 2.49
C GLN A 75 2.72 -13.42 3.72
N GLN A 76 1.93 -12.94 4.68
CA GLN A 76 1.55 -13.71 5.87
C GLN A 76 0.76 -14.98 5.53
N LEU A 77 -0.14 -14.88 4.54
CA LEU A 77 -0.94 -16.01 4.07
C LEU A 77 -0.05 -17.06 3.38
N TRP A 78 0.89 -16.64 2.53
CA TRP A 78 1.88 -17.54 1.92
C TRP A 78 2.75 -18.22 2.98
N GLN A 79 3.21 -17.46 3.98
CA GLN A 79 3.99 -18.01 5.08
C GLN A 79 3.18 -19.08 5.83
N SER A 80 1.90 -18.81 6.12
CA SER A 80 1.02 -19.77 6.79
C SER A 80 0.83 -21.06 5.97
N TYR A 81 0.70 -20.96 4.63
CA TYR A 81 0.64 -22.14 3.77
C TYR A 81 1.92 -22.95 3.76
N LEU A 82 3.08 -22.29 3.75
CA LEU A 82 4.38 -22.95 3.85
C LEU A 82 4.51 -23.67 5.19
N ASP A 83 4.13 -23.00 6.29
CA ASP A 83 4.20 -23.56 7.64
C ASP A 83 3.31 -24.82 7.74
N ILE A 84 2.08 -24.79 7.23
CA ILE A 84 1.20 -25.98 7.16
C ILE A 84 1.83 -27.10 6.31
N GLY A 85 2.46 -26.76 5.19
CA GLY A 85 3.14 -27.74 4.33
C GLY A 85 4.31 -28.42 5.06
N ILE A 86 5.10 -27.63 5.79
CA ILE A 86 6.21 -28.11 6.62
C ILE A 86 5.69 -28.99 7.77
N GLU A 87 4.60 -28.57 8.43
CA GLU A 87 3.97 -29.36 9.50
C GLU A 87 3.42 -30.69 8.98
N LYS A 88 2.78 -30.72 7.80
CA LYS A 88 2.31 -31.97 7.17
C LYS A 88 3.45 -32.93 6.78
N HIS A 89 4.65 -32.42 6.49
CA HIS A 89 5.84 -33.24 6.26
C HIS A 89 6.55 -33.67 7.56
N ARG A 90 6.07 -33.25 8.73
CA ARG A 90 6.56 -33.66 10.06
C ARG A 90 5.66 -34.67 10.78
N TRP A 91 4.50 -35.05 10.22
CA TRP A 91 3.70 -36.12 10.81
C TRP A 91 4.39 -37.48 10.59
N PRO A 92 4.47 -38.34 11.62
CA PRO A 92 5.16 -39.64 11.57
C PRO A 92 4.53 -40.62 10.59
#